data_AF-A0A1B7W3P2-F1
#
_entry.id   AF-A0A1B7W3P2-F1
#
_cell.length_a   1.000
_cell.length_b   1.000
_cell.length_c   1.000
_cell.angle_alpha   90.00
_cell.angle_beta   90.00
_cell.angle_gamma   90.00
#
_symmetry.space_group_name_H-M   'P 1'
#
loop_
_entity.id
_entity.type
_entity.pdbx_description
1 polymer ?
#
loop_
_entity_poly.entity_id
_entity_poly.type
_entity_poly.pdbx_seq_one_letter_code
_entity_poly.pdbx_strand_id
1 'polypeptide(L)'
;GGAASLTQANVQTANFTAFNAPTILHPLIRVYGRIQLGGTFLRNSTVAEDLEPEYITISDDGATAWVTCQENNCIAVVNINTATVTSLLPLGFKNYNVTGAGLDPSDRDGAGSTALANINNWPVFGLFLPDGISSYKANGQQYLVTANEGDARADWGSANNEEVRLSDASYVLDTAKFGGLASNVATLKANAALGRLNVTNR
;
A
#
# COMPACT_ATOMS: atom_id res chain seq x y z
N GLY A 1 -6.97 -30.48 -25.44
CA GLY A 1 -6.38 -29.23 -24.93
C GLY A 1 -7.45 -28.17 -24.89
N GLY A 2 -7.46 -27.34 -23.85
CA GLY A 2 -8.51 -26.35 -23.58
C GLY A 2 -8.88 -26.32 -22.10
N ALA A 3 -9.45 -25.22 -21.61
CA ALA A 3 -9.77 -25.02 -20.19
C ALA A 3 -10.62 -26.16 -19.60
N ALA A 4 -11.54 -26.73 -20.37
CA ALA A 4 -12.39 -27.85 -19.96
C ALA A 4 -11.63 -29.18 -19.71
N SER A 5 -10.38 -29.29 -20.14
CA SER A 5 -9.53 -30.47 -19.91
C SER A 5 -8.50 -30.28 -18.80
N LEU A 6 -8.49 -29.12 -18.14
CA LEU A 6 -7.58 -28.84 -17.04
C LEU A 6 -7.99 -29.65 -15.81
N THR A 7 -6.99 -30.20 -15.13
CA THR A 7 -7.11 -30.90 -13.85
C THR A 7 -6.18 -30.25 -12.84
N GLN A 8 -6.25 -30.67 -11.58
CA GLN A 8 -5.31 -30.21 -10.55
C GLN A 8 -3.85 -30.49 -10.92
N ALA A 9 -3.57 -31.53 -11.71
CA ALA A 9 -2.22 -31.84 -12.18
C ALA A 9 -1.64 -30.79 -13.15
N ASN A 10 -2.49 -29.90 -13.70
CA ASN A 10 -2.06 -28.80 -14.55
C ASN A 10 -1.83 -27.50 -13.77
N VAL A 11 -2.24 -27.45 -12.50
CA VAL A 11 -2.10 -26.25 -11.66
C VAL A 11 -0.67 -26.16 -11.14
N GLN A 12 -0.09 -24.98 -11.29
CA GLN A 12 1.17 -24.62 -10.64
C GLN A 12 0.93 -23.39 -9.76
N THR A 13 1.70 -23.28 -8.67
CA THR A 13 1.54 -22.20 -7.69
C THR A 13 2.82 -21.39 -7.62
N ALA A 14 2.77 -20.14 -8.08
CA ALA A 14 3.76 -19.14 -7.76
C ALA A 14 3.55 -18.68 -6.32
N ASN A 15 4.54 -18.86 -5.47
CA ASN A 15 4.50 -18.44 -4.07
C ASN A 15 5.63 -17.45 -3.76
N PHE A 16 5.55 -16.85 -2.58
CA PHE A 16 6.49 -15.81 -2.13
C PHE A 16 7.54 -16.32 -1.15
N THR A 17 7.64 -17.64 -0.90
CA THR A 17 8.54 -18.18 0.14
C THR A 17 10.01 -17.84 -0.10
N ALA A 18 10.41 -17.68 -1.36
CA ALA A 18 11.74 -17.21 -1.74
C ALA A 18 12.09 -15.82 -1.18
N PHE A 19 11.09 -14.98 -0.87
CA PHE A 19 11.27 -13.63 -0.32
C PHE A 19 11.36 -13.58 1.21
N ASN A 20 11.24 -14.73 1.90
CA ASN A 20 11.37 -14.77 3.37
C ASN A 20 12.80 -14.50 3.88
N ALA A 21 13.80 -14.47 3.00
CA ALA A 21 15.19 -14.16 3.36
C ALA A 21 15.45 -12.63 3.37
N PRO A 22 16.11 -12.09 4.42
CA PRO A 22 16.23 -10.65 4.67
C PRO A 22 17.04 -9.86 3.62
N THR A 23 17.74 -10.52 2.70
CA THR A 23 18.54 -9.88 1.64
C THR A 23 17.76 -9.61 0.36
N ILE A 24 16.51 -10.07 0.23
CA ILE A 24 15.77 -10.07 -1.04
C ILE A 24 14.66 -9.00 -1.06
N LEU A 25 14.22 -8.49 0.09
CA LEU A 25 13.12 -7.53 0.15
C LEU A 25 13.59 -6.07 0.13
N HIS A 26 12.99 -5.25 -0.73
CA HIS A 26 13.25 -3.83 -0.79
C HIS A 26 12.64 -3.09 0.42
N PRO A 27 13.33 -2.13 1.06
CA PRO A 27 12.87 -1.46 2.29
C PRO A 27 11.62 -0.57 2.12
N LEU A 28 11.10 -0.40 0.91
CA LEU A 28 9.88 0.35 0.62
C LEU A 28 8.65 -0.56 0.46
N ILE A 29 8.85 -1.87 0.52
CA ILE A 29 7.77 -2.86 0.53
C ILE A 29 7.35 -3.06 1.98
N ARG A 30 6.07 -2.92 2.25
CA ARG A 30 5.50 -2.95 3.60
C ARG A 30 5.22 -4.38 4.02
N VAL A 31 5.75 -4.78 5.17
CA VAL A 31 5.53 -6.10 5.78
C VAL A 31 5.41 -5.90 7.29
N TYR A 32 4.16 -5.86 7.77
CA TYR A 32 3.82 -5.47 9.16
C TYR A 32 2.77 -6.36 9.82
N GLY A 33 2.30 -7.36 9.11
CA GLY A 33 1.26 -8.29 9.51
C GLY A 33 1.65 -9.09 10.74
N ARG A 34 0.62 -9.42 11.51
CA ARG A 34 0.73 -10.09 12.80
C ARG A 34 -0.13 -11.33 12.76
N ILE A 35 0.49 -12.48 13.02
CA ILE A 35 -0.21 -13.76 13.14
C ILE A 35 -0.82 -13.84 14.54
N GLN A 36 -2.11 -14.16 14.59
CA GLN A 36 -2.88 -14.20 15.82
C GLN A 36 -3.77 -15.44 15.90
N LEU A 37 -4.10 -15.84 17.13
CA LEU A 37 -5.12 -16.84 17.42
C LEU A 37 -6.00 -16.34 18.56
N GLY A 38 -7.31 -16.22 18.32
CA GLY A 38 -8.25 -15.67 19.31
C GLY A 38 -7.87 -14.27 19.81
N GLY A 39 -7.31 -13.43 18.93
CA GLY A 39 -6.82 -12.07 19.27
C GLY A 39 -5.47 -12.03 19.99
N THR A 40 -4.89 -13.17 20.36
CA THR A 40 -3.56 -13.23 20.97
C THR A 40 -2.49 -13.15 19.90
N PHE A 41 -1.55 -12.20 20.04
CA PHE A 41 -0.38 -12.11 19.17
C PHE A 41 0.54 -13.32 19.36
N LEU A 42 0.88 -13.98 18.25
CA LEU A 42 1.79 -15.13 18.26
C LEU A 42 3.19 -14.75 17.75
N ARG A 43 3.24 -14.10 16.57
CA ARG A 43 4.47 -13.64 15.91
C ARG A 43 4.15 -12.68 14.77
N ASN A 44 5.18 -12.02 14.25
CA ASN A 44 5.05 -11.32 12.97
C ASN A 44 4.92 -12.33 11.81
N SER A 45 4.27 -11.91 10.74
CA SER A 45 4.22 -12.63 9.46
C SER A 45 5.63 -12.79 8.88
N THR A 46 5.81 -13.84 8.09
CA THR A 46 6.87 -13.87 7.07
C THR A 46 6.43 -13.04 5.86
N VAL A 47 7.35 -12.64 4.98
CA VAL A 47 7.00 -11.92 3.74
C VAL A 47 5.94 -12.67 2.94
N ALA A 48 6.08 -13.99 2.85
CA ALA A 48 5.15 -14.83 2.10
C ALA A 48 3.76 -14.95 2.73
N GLU A 49 3.64 -14.74 4.05
CA GLU A 49 2.36 -14.69 4.75
C GLU A 49 1.74 -13.29 4.74
N ASP A 50 2.54 -12.26 4.49
CA ASP A 50 2.12 -10.85 4.54
C ASP A 50 1.69 -10.31 3.18
N LEU A 51 2.23 -10.84 2.08
CA LEU A 51 1.90 -10.36 0.76
C LEU A 51 0.46 -10.72 0.40
N GLU A 52 -0.32 -9.71 0.04
CA GLU A 52 -1.73 -9.80 -0.30
C GLU A 52 -1.92 -9.52 -1.80
N PRO A 53 -1.86 -10.55 -2.68
CA PRO A 53 -2.07 -10.35 -4.12
C PRO A 53 -3.56 -10.14 -4.45
N GLU A 54 -3.88 -9.12 -5.25
CA GLU A 54 -5.27 -8.74 -5.56
C GLU A 54 -5.63 -8.93 -7.04
N TYR A 55 -5.07 -8.12 -7.94
CA TYR A 55 -5.30 -8.21 -9.38
C TYR A 55 -4.05 -8.59 -10.16
N ILE A 56 -4.25 -8.99 -11.41
CA ILE A 56 -3.21 -9.47 -12.31
C ILE A 56 -3.42 -8.94 -13.73
N THR A 57 -2.33 -8.59 -14.40
CA THR A 57 -2.29 -8.40 -15.85
C THR A 57 -1.15 -9.20 -16.46
N ILE A 58 -1.29 -9.57 -17.72
CA ILE A 58 -0.39 -10.51 -18.40
C ILE A 58 0.19 -9.83 -19.64
N SER A 59 1.48 -10.06 -19.90
CA SER A 59 2.16 -9.59 -21.11
C SER A 59 1.55 -10.20 -22.38
N ASP A 60 1.63 -9.52 -23.52
CA ASP A 60 1.04 -10.04 -24.77
C ASP A 60 1.59 -11.41 -25.21
N ASP A 61 2.83 -11.74 -24.83
CA ASP A 61 3.45 -13.03 -25.12
C ASP A 61 3.06 -14.15 -24.14
N GLY A 62 2.26 -13.82 -23.12
CA GLY A 62 1.77 -14.76 -22.11
C GLY A 62 2.84 -15.26 -21.13
N ALA A 63 4.06 -14.72 -21.16
CA ALA A 63 5.18 -15.24 -20.37
C ALA A 63 5.32 -14.57 -18.99
N THR A 64 4.88 -13.31 -18.87
CA THR A 64 5.01 -12.52 -17.64
C THR A 64 3.65 -12.08 -17.14
N ALA A 65 3.42 -12.21 -15.84
CA ALA A 65 2.31 -11.59 -15.15
C ALA A 65 2.81 -10.53 -14.17
N TRP A 66 2.04 -9.46 -14.00
CA TRP A 66 2.21 -8.47 -12.95
C TRP A 66 1.02 -8.52 -12.03
N VAL A 67 1.27 -8.72 -10.75
CA VAL A 67 0.26 -8.88 -9.70
C VAL A 67 0.40 -7.72 -8.72
N THR A 68 -0.67 -7.02 -8.43
CA THR A 68 -0.68 -5.97 -7.41
C THR A 68 -0.68 -6.58 -6.02
N CYS A 69 0.08 -5.97 -5.10
CA CYS A 69 0.00 -6.25 -3.68
C CYS A 69 -0.19 -4.91 -2.96
N GLN A 70 -1.45 -4.50 -2.85
CA GLN A 70 -1.86 -3.15 -2.50
C GLN A 70 -1.30 -2.72 -1.14
N GLU A 71 -1.61 -3.45 -0.08
CA GLU A 71 -1.23 -3.13 1.31
C GLU A 71 0.30 -3.13 1.48
N ASN A 72 0.98 -3.90 0.63
CA ASN A 72 2.44 -4.02 0.62
C ASN A 72 3.13 -2.92 -0.21
N ASN A 73 2.37 -2.07 -0.92
CA ASN A 73 2.88 -0.99 -1.77
C ASN A 73 3.86 -1.50 -2.85
N CYS A 74 3.51 -2.63 -3.50
CA CYS A 74 4.38 -3.25 -4.49
C CYS A 74 3.62 -3.99 -5.62
N ILE A 75 4.36 -4.31 -6.69
CA ILE A 75 3.90 -5.18 -7.78
C ILE A 75 4.80 -6.42 -7.82
N ALA A 76 4.22 -7.60 -7.73
CA ALA A 76 4.91 -8.86 -7.95
C ALA A 76 5.00 -9.18 -9.45
N VAL A 77 6.20 -9.56 -9.91
CA VAL A 77 6.43 -10.04 -11.28
C VAL A 77 6.49 -11.56 -11.25
N VAL A 78 5.69 -12.21 -12.08
CA VAL A 78 5.56 -13.66 -12.15
C VAL A 78 6.00 -14.14 -13.52
N ASN A 79 6.94 -15.09 -13.55
CA ASN A 79 7.17 -15.90 -14.75
C ASN A 79 6.10 -17.00 -14.80
N ILE A 80 5.22 -16.92 -15.79
CA ILE A 80 4.07 -17.82 -15.95
C ILE A 80 4.54 -19.24 -16.31
N ASN A 81 5.57 -19.38 -17.14
CA ASN A 81 6.06 -20.67 -17.62
C ASN A 81 6.63 -21.53 -16.50
N THR A 82 7.31 -20.90 -15.52
CA THR A 82 7.93 -21.58 -14.38
C THR A 82 7.11 -21.50 -13.10
N ALA A 83 5.99 -20.76 -13.11
CA ALA A 83 5.18 -20.46 -11.93
C ALA A 83 6.03 -19.94 -10.76
N THR A 84 6.85 -18.91 -11.02
CA THR A 84 7.72 -18.31 -10.00
C THR A 84 7.54 -16.80 -9.93
N VAL A 85 7.38 -16.27 -8.72
CA VAL A 85 7.53 -14.82 -8.49
C VAL A 85 9.01 -14.48 -8.60
N THR A 86 9.39 -13.70 -9.61
CA THR A 86 10.80 -13.39 -9.91
C THR A 86 11.28 -12.11 -9.23
N SER A 87 10.36 -11.18 -8.93
CA SER A 87 10.70 -9.93 -8.26
C SER A 87 9.48 -9.26 -7.63
N LEU A 88 9.74 -8.41 -6.64
CA LEU A 88 8.78 -7.47 -6.08
C LEU A 88 9.26 -6.05 -6.39
N LEU A 89 8.43 -5.27 -7.07
CA LEU A 89 8.73 -3.91 -7.47
C LEU A 89 8.11 -2.94 -6.46
N PRO A 90 8.91 -2.21 -5.66
CA PRO A 90 8.37 -1.20 -4.75
C PRO A 90 7.79 -0.03 -5.53
N LEU A 91 6.65 0.51 -5.09
CA LEU A 91 6.02 1.68 -5.73
C LEU A 91 6.49 3.01 -5.13
N GLY A 92 7.04 2.96 -3.91
CA GLY A 92 7.55 4.14 -3.21
C GLY A 92 6.45 4.99 -2.62
N PHE A 93 6.67 6.30 -2.57
CA PHE A 93 5.80 7.24 -1.87
C PHE A 93 5.67 8.54 -2.64
N LYS A 94 4.48 9.15 -2.61
CA LYS A 94 4.24 10.49 -3.14
C LYS A 94 4.41 11.53 -2.04
N ASN A 95 5.31 12.48 -2.23
CA ASN A 95 5.49 13.62 -1.33
C ASN A 95 4.41 14.69 -1.62
N TYR A 96 3.58 15.01 -0.63
CA TYR A 96 2.56 16.06 -0.75
C TYR A 96 3.04 17.45 -0.31
N ASN A 97 4.31 17.58 0.08
CA ASN A 97 4.92 18.84 0.50
C ASN A 97 5.69 19.56 -0.61
N VAL A 98 5.40 19.27 -1.88
CA VAL A 98 6.06 19.89 -3.05
C VAL A 98 5.06 20.60 -3.94
N THR A 99 5.47 21.73 -4.53
CA THR A 99 4.64 22.55 -5.40
C THR A 99 3.95 21.71 -6.48
N GLY A 100 2.63 21.83 -6.61
CA GLY A 100 1.83 21.10 -7.60
C GLY A 100 1.37 19.70 -7.17
N ALA A 101 1.78 19.22 -5.99
CA ALA A 101 1.37 17.93 -5.44
C ALA A 101 0.53 18.06 -4.16
N GLY A 102 -0.15 19.19 -3.94
CA GLY A 102 -0.95 19.39 -2.74
C GLY A 102 -2.14 18.42 -2.61
N LEU A 103 -2.69 18.33 -1.41
CA LEU A 103 -3.96 17.65 -1.14
C LEU A 103 -4.87 18.49 -0.25
N ASP A 104 -6.15 18.10 -0.23
CA ASP A 104 -7.13 18.55 0.74
C ASP A 104 -7.42 17.39 1.72
N PRO A 105 -6.80 17.39 2.92
CA PRO A 105 -6.89 16.28 3.87
C PRO A 105 -8.12 16.34 4.78
N SER A 106 -8.95 17.40 4.71
CA SER A 106 -9.99 17.63 5.70
C SER A 106 -11.29 18.13 5.10
N ASP A 107 -12.38 17.54 5.58
CA ASP A 107 -13.74 18.00 5.33
C ASP A 107 -14.27 18.96 6.43
N ARG A 108 -13.38 19.52 7.27
CA ARG A 108 -13.71 20.29 8.47
C ARG A 108 -12.85 21.55 8.64
N ASP A 109 -12.53 22.23 7.56
CA ASP A 109 -11.66 23.40 7.50
C ASP A 109 -12.36 24.70 7.04
N GLY A 110 -13.65 24.62 6.66
CA GLY A 110 -14.50 25.76 6.37
C GLY A 110 -15.08 26.44 7.62
N ALA A 111 -15.75 27.58 7.41
CA ALA A 111 -16.38 28.35 8.47
C ALA A 111 -17.38 27.48 9.27
N GLY A 112 -17.25 27.45 10.59
CA GLY A 112 -18.09 26.60 11.44
C GLY A 112 -17.82 25.10 11.31
N SER A 113 -16.63 24.68 10.86
CA SER A 113 -16.27 23.28 10.58
C SER A 113 -17.06 22.66 9.42
N THR A 114 -17.41 23.48 8.43
CA THR A 114 -17.98 23.00 7.16
C THR A 114 -16.88 22.52 6.22
N ALA A 115 -17.25 21.85 5.14
CA ALA A 115 -16.27 21.46 4.10
C ALA A 115 -15.89 22.67 3.25
N LEU A 116 -14.60 22.84 2.99
CA LEU A 116 -14.06 23.82 2.06
C LEU A 116 -13.02 23.12 1.18
N ALA A 117 -13.07 23.31 -0.14
CA ALA A 117 -12.06 22.75 -1.03
C ALA A 117 -10.73 23.51 -0.84
N ASN A 118 -9.72 22.85 -0.27
CA ASN A 118 -8.51 23.53 0.19
C ASN A 118 -7.23 22.71 -0.06
N ILE A 119 -6.81 22.66 -1.32
CA ILE A 119 -5.63 21.91 -1.74
C ILE A 119 -4.36 22.69 -1.35
N ASN A 120 -3.57 22.14 -0.43
CA ASN A 120 -2.32 22.72 0.04
C ASN A 120 -1.19 21.71 0.10
N ASN A 121 0.02 22.21 0.27
CA ASN A 121 1.17 21.39 0.60
C ASN A 121 1.15 20.96 2.07
N TRP A 122 1.33 19.67 2.30
CA TRP A 122 1.32 19.08 3.63
C TRP A 122 2.54 18.19 3.83
N PRO A 123 3.14 18.16 5.04
CA PRO A 123 4.34 17.38 5.33
C PRO A 123 4.03 15.89 5.53
N VAL A 124 3.35 15.28 4.55
CA VAL A 124 2.95 13.88 4.54
C VAL A 124 3.36 13.21 3.23
N PHE A 125 3.55 11.91 3.33
CA PHE A 125 3.74 11.03 2.18
C PHE A 125 2.50 10.15 2.03
N GLY A 126 2.01 9.99 0.80
CA GLY A 126 1.00 8.98 0.49
C GLY A 126 1.63 7.75 -0.14
N LEU A 127 0.99 6.61 0.11
CA LEU A 127 1.31 5.34 -0.52
C LEU A 127 0.70 5.26 -1.91
N PHE A 128 1.32 4.45 -2.77
CA PHE A 128 0.65 3.93 -3.95
C PHE A 128 0.05 2.59 -3.56
N LEU A 129 -1.26 2.55 -3.42
CA LEU A 129 -2.07 1.40 -3.05
C LEU A 129 -2.88 0.99 -4.30
N PRO A 130 -2.25 0.30 -5.27
CA PRO A 130 -2.96 -0.16 -6.44
C PRO A 130 -3.66 -1.48 -6.18
N ASP A 131 -4.98 -1.52 -6.34
CA ASP A 131 -5.74 -2.76 -6.47
C ASP A 131 -5.78 -3.15 -7.96
N GLY A 132 -6.68 -2.55 -8.73
CA GLY A 132 -6.86 -2.85 -10.15
C GLY A 132 -5.61 -2.57 -11.00
N ILE A 133 -5.25 -3.52 -11.86
CA ILE A 133 -4.13 -3.40 -12.80
C ILE A 133 -4.51 -3.84 -14.21
N SER A 134 -4.03 -3.09 -15.20
CA SER A 134 -4.06 -3.45 -16.61
C SER A 134 -2.70 -3.17 -17.24
N SER A 135 -2.50 -3.69 -18.45
CA SER A 135 -1.28 -3.45 -19.20
C SER A 135 -1.59 -3.22 -20.67
N TYR A 136 -0.76 -2.39 -21.31
CA TYR A 136 -0.85 -2.12 -22.73
C TYR A 136 0.53 -1.84 -23.30
N LYS A 137 0.69 -2.05 -24.61
CA LYS A 137 1.90 -1.66 -25.32
C LYS A 137 1.67 -0.40 -26.15
N ALA A 138 2.63 0.51 -26.09
CA ALA A 138 2.71 1.66 -26.98
C ALA A 138 4.16 1.85 -27.41
N ASN A 139 4.40 2.05 -28.71
CA ASN A 139 5.73 2.25 -29.28
C ASN A 139 6.76 1.18 -28.89
N GLY A 140 6.32 -0.07 -28.77
CA GLY A 140 7.18 -1.21 -28.38
C GLY A 140 7.48 -1.31 -26.88
N GLN A 141 7.00 -0.36 -26.06
CA GLN A 141 7.17 -0.36 -24.61
C GLN A 141 5.92 -0.92 -23.92
N GLN A 142 6.12 -1.82 -22.96
CA GLN A 142 5.06 -2.28 -22.05
C GLN A 142 4.82 -1.25 -20.95
N TYR A 143 3.55 -0.89 -20.76
CA TYR A 143 3.09 -0.06 -19.66
C TYR A 143 2.15 -0.85 -18.76
N LEU A 144 2.22 -0.56 -17.47
CA LEU A 144 1.25 -0.98 -16.47
C LEU A 144 0.43 0.25 -16.09
N VAL A 145 -0.89 0.07 -15.98
CA VAL A 145 -1.82 1.10 -15.51
C VAL A 145 -2.51 0.52 -14.31
N THR A 146 -2.44 1.25 -13.20
CA THR A 146 -3.07 0.84 -11.96
C THR A 146 -4.10 1.86 -11.50
N ALA A 147 -5.14 1.40 -10.82
CA ALA A 147 -6.05 2.23 -10.05
C ALA A 147 -5.50 2.33 -8.63
N ASN A 148 -5.10 3.54 -8.20
CA ASN A 148 -4.62 3.77 -6.83
C ASN A 148 -5.83 4.00 -5.92
N GLU A 149 -6.40 2.92 -5.36
CA GLU A 149 -7.69 2.95 -4.65
C GLU A 149 -7.57 3.45 -3.22
N GLY A 150 -6.41 3.25 -2.60
CA GLY A 150 -6.12 3.79 -1.28
C GLY A 150 -6.68 2.98 -0.12
N ASP A 151 -7.10 1.73 -0.38
CA ASP A 151 -7.56 0.84 0.69
C ASP A 151 -6.36 0.33 1.50
N ALA A 152 -6.46 0.47 2.81
CA ALA A 152 -5.41 0.15 3.74
C ALA A 152 -5.72 -1.18 4.41
N ARG A 153 -4.70 -1.86 4.93
CA ARG A 153 -4.92 -3.09 5.70
C ARG A 153 -5.80 -2.81 6.91
N ALA A 154 -7.07 -3.20 6.84
CA ALA A 154 -8.08 -2.89 7.87
C ALA A 154 -8.88 -4.10 8.35
N ASP A 155 -8.97 -5.16 7.54
CA ASP A 155 -9.99 -6.21 7.69
C ASP A 155 -9.57 -7.44 8.49
N TRP A 156 -8.28 -7.58 8.81
CA TRP A 156 -7.73 -8.76 9.48
C TRP A 156 -7.72 -8.64 11.02
N GLY A 157 -8.73 -7.97 11.57
CA GLY A 157 -8.88 -7.70 12.99
C GLY A 157 -8.04 -6.53 13.49
N SER A 158 -8.29 -6.13 14.75
CA SER A 158 -7.74 -4.90 15.33
C SER A 158 -6.21 -4.80 15.35
N ALA A 159 -5.49 -5.92 15.38
CA ALA A 159 -4.02 -5.90 15.41
C ALA A 159 -3.37 -5.77 14.04
N ASN A 160 -4.12 -5.99 12.95
CA ASN A 160 -3.69 -5.79 11.58
C ASN A 160 -4.39 -4.60 10.93
N ASN A 161 -5.31 -3.92 11.63
CA ASN A 161 -5.85 -2.65 11.19
C ASN A 161 -4.77 -1.56 11.35
N GLU A 162 -4.36 -1.01 10.21
CA GLU A 162 -3.34 0.03 10.11
C GLU A 162 -3.93 1.43 10.08
N GLU A 163 -5.23 1.58 9.84
CA GLU A 163 -5.88 2.88 9.78
C GLU A 163 -6.07 3.52 11.15
N VAL A 164 -5.59 4.75 11.28
CA VAL A 164 -5.88 5.61 12.43
C VAL A 164 -6.04 7.05 11.96
N ARG A 165 -6.91 7.84 12.59
CA ARG A 165 -6.95 9.28 12.32
C ARG A 165 -5.69 9.93 12.86
N LEU A 166 -5.06 10.83 12.11
CA LEU A 166 -3.86 11.52 12.59
C LEU A 166 -4.13 12.32 13.87
N SER A 167 -5.36 12.81 14.08
CA SER A 167 -5.76 13.47 15.33
C SER A 167 -5.82 12.54 16.54
N ASP A 168 -5.87 11.22 16.35
CA ASP A 168 -6.02 10.25 17.43
C ASP A 168 -4.90 10.40 18.47
N ALA A 169 -5.25 10.32 19.76
CA ALA A 169 -4.31 10.52 20.85
C ALA A 169 -3.17 9.48 20.86
N SER A 170 -3.44 8.27 20.37
CA SER A 170 -2.46 7.19 20.24
C SER A 170 -1.44 7.43 19.11
N TYR A 171 -1.79 8.26 18.11
CA TYR A 171 -0.91 8.58 16.99
C TYR A 171 0.02 9.76 17.33
N VAL A 172 1.12 9.48 18.00
CA VAL A 172 2.06 10.50 18.48
C VAL A 172 3.03 10.90 17.35
N LEU A 173 2.99 12.17 16.95
CA LEU A 173 3.96 12.73 16.01
C LEU A 173 5.28 13.05 16.72
N ASP A 174 6.39 12.77 16.05
CA ASP A 174 7.72 13.16 16.52
C ASP A 174 7.92 14.68 16.39
N THR A 175 7.79 15.38 17.52
CA THR A 175 7.91 16.84 17.60
C THR A 175 9.23 17.35 17.00
N ALA A 176 10.33 16.62 17.10
CA ALA A 176 11.62 17.06 16.55
C ALA A 176 11.59 17.15 15.01
N LYS A 177 10.87 16.24 14.35
CA LYS A 177 10.68 16.26 12.88
C LYS A 177 9.78 17.41 12.40
N PHE A 178 8.95 17.96 13.30
CA PHE A 178 7.99 19.02 12.97
C PHE A 178 8.34 20.36 13.65
N GLY A 179 9.64 20.69 13.70
CA GLY A 179 10.12 22.00 14.13
C GLY A 179 10.27 22.18 15.65
N GLY A 180 10.25 21.09 16.42
CA GLY A 180 10.65 21.08 17.83
C GLY A 180 9.63 21.68 18.81
N LEU A 181 8.48 22.17 18.34
CA LEU A 181 7.45 22.79 19.17
C LEU A 181 6.17 21.97 19.19
N ALA A 182 5.63 21.71 20.38
CA ALA A 182 4.36 21.01 20.56
C ALA A 182 3.18 21.71 19.86
N SER A 183 3.23 23.04 19.73
CA SER A 183 2.24 23.83 18.98
C SER A 183 2.19 23.50 17.49
N ASN A 184 3.32 23.12 16.88
CA ASN A 184 3.36 22.74 15.46
C ASN A 184 2.64 21.40 15.27
N VAL A 185 2.94 20.42 16.12
CA VAL A 185 2.25 19.13 16.15
C VAL A 185 0.76 19.32 16.40
N ALA A 186 0.38 20.16 17.37
CA ALA A 186 -1.03 20.46 17.64
C ALA A 186 -1.75 21.10 16.43
N THR A 187 -1.07 21.98 15.70
CA THR A 187 -1.60 22.58 14.46
C THR A 187 -1.81 21.54 13.37
N LEU A 188 -0.84 20.64 13.16
CA LEU A 188 -0.98 19.55 12.19
C LEU A 188 -2.12 18.59 12.57
N LYS A 189 -2.27 18.28 13.86
CA LYS A 189 -3.33 17.39 14.37
C LYS A 189 -4.72 18.02 14.43
N ALA A 190 -4.86 19.32 14.17
CA ALA A 190 -6.16 20.00 14.16
C ALA A 190 -7.07 19.43 13.07
N ASN A 191 -8.39 19.38 13.32
CA ASN A 191 -9.36 18.92 12.34
C ASN A 191 -9.32 19.74 11.05
N ALA A 192 -9.09 21.05 11.12
CA ALA A 192 -8.96 21.91 9.94
C ALA A 192 -7.64 21.71 9.16
N ALA A 193 -6.75 20.84 9.64
CA ALA A 193 -5.47 20.50 9.02
C ALA A 193 -5.44 18.99 8.70
N LEU A 194 -4.43 18.25 9.15
CA LEU A 194 -4.30 16.82 8.88
C LEU A 194 -5.09 15.95 9.86
N GLY A 195 -5.73 16.50 10.89
CA GLY A 195 -6.37 15.72 11.94
C GLY A 195 -7.42 14.73 11.43
N ARG A 196 -8.11 15.09 10.34
CA ARG A 196 -9.08 14.22 9.66
C ARG A 196 -8.45 13.18 8.75
N LEU A 197 -7.16 13.25 8.40
CA LEU A 197 -6.54 12.28 7.50
C LEU A 197 -6.42 10.91 8.18
N ASN A 198 -6.81 9.83 7.48
CA ASN A 198 -6.42 8.47 7.85
C ASN A 198 -4.94 8.27 7.52
N VAL A 199 -4.18 7.74 8.48
CA VAL A 199 -2.76 7.44 8.35
C VAL A 199 -2.50 6.01 8.81
N THR A 200 -1.38 5.45 8.38
CA THR A 200 -0.92 4.15 8.83
C THR A 200 -0.25 4.23 10.20
N ASN A 201 -0.56 3.28 11.09
CA ASN A 201 0.04 3.12 12.42
C ASN A 201 1.31 2.23 12.43
N ARG A 202 1.90 1.96 11.26
CA ARG A 202 3.07 1.10 11.06
C ARG A 202 4.25 1.84 10.44
#